data_AF-A0A2W6U640-F1
#
_entry.id   AF-A0A2W6U640-F1
#
_cell.length_a   1.000
_cell.length_b   1.000
_cell.length_c   1.000
_cell.angle_alpha   90.00
_cell.angle_beta   90.00
_cell.angle_gamma   90.00
#
_symmetry.space_group_name_H-M   'P 1'
#
loop_
_entity.id
_entity.type
_entity.pdbx_description
1 polymer ?
#
loop_
_entity_poly.entity_id
_entity_poly.type
_entity_poly.pdbx_seq_one_letter_code
_entity_poly.pdbx_strand_id
1 'polypeptide(L)'
;NQLRALVTGTTDKSLYADCDFVIEAVFEEVGVKQAVFGEIEKIVAEDAILATNTSSLSVEEIGSKLAHPERLVGFHFFNPVAVMPLIEIVKTPVTTESALSTAFVVAKGLGKNAVLTADAPGFVVNRLLAKVMGEAARAVYEGTPVADVEKAFAPLGLPMGPFQLIDLVGWKVAAHVQDTMVHAFPDRFYANQNFHRLAELPEVVDKDKGGRVTGFTKAAQKIVKDAAGSTPASADTILRRVQDGLAQEIKLMLDEGVVPEVEDIDLCLILGAGWPFIDGGASPYLDRKGASERAFGDTFHHPVIRGIGG
;
A
#
# COMPACT_ATOMS: atom_id res chain seq x y z
N ASN A 1 -1.31 33.46 -14.58
CA ASN A 1 -1.01 32.04 -14.31
C ASN A 1 -2.35 31.33 -14.17
N GLN A 2 -2.86 30.74 -15.27
CA GLN A 2 -4.26 30.26 -15.36
C GLN A 2 -4.59 29.16 -14.34
N LEU A 3 -3.63 28.28 -14.01
CA LEU A 3 -3.83 27.21 -13.02
C LEU A 3 -4.05 27.71 -11.60
N ARG A 4 -3.36 28.80 -11.20
CA ARG A 4 -3.56 29.39 -9.87
C ARG A 4 -4.93 30.04 -9.70
N ALA A 5 -5.56 30.47 -10.79
CA ALA A 5 -6.90 31.04 -10.75
C ALA A 5 -8.00 29.97 -10.59
N LEU A 6 -7.67 28.69 -10.79
CA LEU A 6 -8.57 27.55 -10.60
C LEU A 6 -8.48 26.97 -9.18
N VAL A 7 -7.58 27.48 -8.33
CA VAL A 7 -7.38 27.00 -6.96
C VAL A 7 -7.75 28.10 -5.98
N THR A 8 -8.81 27.87 -5.22
CA THR A 8 -9.26 28.74 -4.14
C THR A 8 -9.14 28.00 -2.82
N GLY A 9 -8.45 28.61 -1.85
CA GLY A 9 -8.41 28.11 -0.47
C GLY A 9 -9.47 28.81 0.37
N THR A 10 -10.16 28.06 1.23
CA THR A 10 -11.16 28.58 2.17
C THR A 10 -11.15 27.78 3.47
N THR A 11 -11.65 28.40 4.54
CA THR A 11 -12.03 27.72 5.79
C THR A 11 -13.55 27.72 6.00
N ASP A 12 -14.30 28.35 5.10
CA ASP A 12 -15.76 28.37 5.10
C ASP A 12 -16.30 27.16 4.34
N LYS A 13 -16.89 26.22 5.09
CA LYS A 13 -17.45 24.98 4.56
C LYS A 13 -18.69 25.20 3.71
N SER A 14 -19.37 26.34 3.81
CA SER A 14 -20.55 26.63 2.98
C SER A 14 -20.23 26.75 1.49
N LEU A 15 -18.97 27.07 1.16
CA LEU A 15 -18.50 27.16 -0.23
C LEU A 15 -18.34 25.81 -0.93
N TYR A 16 -18.64 24.69 -0.25
CA TYR A 16 -18.63 23.36 -0.85
C TYR A 16 -19.99 22.99 -1.45
N ALA A 17 -21.03 23.82 -1.28
CA ALA A 17 -22.40 23.50 -1.67
C ALA A 17 -22.59 23.22 -3.16
N ASP A 18 -21.72 23.77 -4.02
CA ASP A 18 -21.72 23.56 -5.48
C ASP A 18 -20.68 22.51 -5.95
N CYS A 19 -20.03 21.79 -5.03
CA CYS A 19 -19.05 20.76 -5.39
C CYS A 19 -19.73 19.44 -5.77
N ASP A 20 -19.39 18.92 -6.95
CA ASP A 20 -19.88 17.61 -7.43
C ASP A 20 -19.06 16.42 -6.88
N PHE A 21 -17.80 16.65 -6.48
CA PHE A 21 -16.88 15.60 -6.02
C PHE A 21 -15.96 16.16 -4.93
N VAL A 22 -16.02 15.60 -3.72
CA VAL A 22 -15.26 16.07 -2.55
C VAL A 22 -14.29 15.00 -2.06
N ILE A 23 -13.00 15.34 -2.00
CA ILE A 23 -11.93 14.46 -1.53
C ILE A 23 -11.50 14.85 -0.11
N GLU A 24 -11.61 13.93 0.82
CA GLU A 24 -11.08 14.02 2.17
C GLU A 24 -9.61 13.57 2.21
N ALA A 25 -8.74 14.43 2.76
CA ALA A 25 -7.32 14.18 2.98
C ALA A 25 -6.84 14.78 4.31
N VAL A 26 -7.61 14.57 5.37
CA VAL A 26 -7.29 14.93 6.76
C VAL A 26 -6.53 13.80 7.46
N PHE A 27 -6.28 13.95 8.76
CA PHE A 27 -5.54 12.98 9.56
C PHE A 27 -6.14 11.56 9.48
N GLU A 28 -5.26 10.57 9.56
CA GLU A 28 -5.60 9.16 9.43
C GLU A 28 -6.21 8.60 10.72
N GLU A 29 -7.43 9.07 11.05
CA GLU A 29 -8.21 8.64 12.21
C GLU A 29 -9.70 8.60 11.85
N VAL A 30 -10.34 7.46 12.11
CA VAL A 30 -11.73 7.20 11.68
C VAL A 30 -12.70 8.26 12.21
N GLY A 31 -12.57 8.66 13.48
CA GLY A 31 -13.46 9.64 14.10
C GLY A 31 -13.34 11.02 13.47
N VAL A 32 -12.12 11.46 13.17
CA VAL A 32 -11.85 12.71 12.44
C VAL A 32 -12.44 12.69 11.04
N LYS A 33 -12.25 11.60 10.27
CA LYS A 33 -12.81 11.48 8.92
C LYS A 33 -14.33 11.45 8.92
N GLN A 34 -14.93 10.68 9.83
CA GLN A 34 -16.39 10.64 10.03
C GLN A 34 -16.97 12.01 10.39
N ALA A 35 -16.29 12.77 11.25
CA ALA A 35 -16.73 14.12 11.62
C ALA A 35 -16.71 15.07 10.42
N VAL A 36 -15.63 15.04 9.62
CA VAL A 36 -15.52 15.86 8.40
C VAL A 36 -16.63 15.51 7.41
N PHE A 37 -16.82 14.22 7.12
CA PHE A 37 -17.85 13.79 6.18
C PHE A 37 -19.27 14.10 6.67
N GLY A 38 -19.58 13.90 7.95
CA GLY A 38 -20.90 14.21 8.52
C GLY A 38 -21.25 15.71 8.56
N GLU A 39 -20.25 16.59 8.45
CA GLU A 39 -20.46 18.02 8.24
C GLU A 39 -20.63 18.36 6.76
N ILE A 40 -19.77 17.82 5.89
CA ILE A 40 -19.79 18.08 4.45
C ILE A 40 -21.05 17.52 3.78
N GLU A 41 -21.52 16.33 4.17
CA GLU A 41 -22.71 15.68 3.63
C GLU A 41 -23.96 16.56 3.71
N LYS A 42 -24.05 17.43 4.72
CA LYS A 42 -25.20 18.34 4.93
C LYS A 42 -25.16 19.59 4.05
N ILE A 43 -24.03 19.84 3.39
CA ILE A 43 -23.75 21.07 2.65
C ILE A 43 -23.79 20.81 1.15
N VAL A 44 -23.17 19.71 0.71
CA VAL A 44 -23.12 19.31 -0.70
C VAL A 44 -24.47 18.76 -1.18
N ALA A 45 -24.70 18.77 -2.49
CA ALA A 45 -25.88 18.13 -3.08
C ALA A 45 -25.94 16.62 -2.75
N GLU A 46 -27.15 16.04 -2.71
CA GLU A 46 -27.35 14.61 -2.39
C GLU A 46 -26.67 13.67 -3.40
N ASP A 47 -26.47 14.13 -4.63
CA ASP A 47 -25.81 13.39 -5.72
C ASP A 47 -24.30 13.66 -5.82
N ALA A 48 -23.74 14.57 -5.03
CA ALA A 48 -22.30 14.80 -4.97
C ALA A 48 -21.56 13.56 -4.44
N ILE A 49 -20.43 13.22 -5.05
CA ILE A 49 -19.62 12.06 -4.64
C ILE A 49 -18.68 12.45 -3.50
N LEU A 50 -18.64 11.60 -2.48
CA LEU A 50 -17.69 11.70 -1.38
C LEU A 50 -16.55 10.71 -1.62
N ALA A 51 -15.32 11.16 -1.43
CA ALA A 51 -14.13 10.35 -1.68
C ALA A 51 -13.14 10.49 -0.52
N THR A 52 -12.60 9.40 0.00
CA THR A 52 -11.56 9.44 1.03
C THR A 52 -10.21 9.00 0.48
N ASN A 53 -9.15 9.78 0.76
CA ASN A 53 -7.77 9.42 0.45
C ASN A 53 -7.12 8.56 1.56
N THR A 54 -7.91 7.90 2.41
CA THR A 54 -7.41 6.91 3.38
C THR A 54 -6.47 5.90 2.70
N SER A 55 -5.41 5.52 3.41
CA SER A 55 -4.41 4.56 2.92
C SER A 55 -4.60 3.15 3.48
N SER A 56 -5.31 3.02 4.61
CA SER A 56 -5.47 1.73 5.29
C SER A 56 -6.72 1.57 6.15
N LEU A 57 -7.46 2.65 6.44
CA LEU A 57 -8.73 2.56 7.17
C LEU A 57 -9.85 2.07 6.25
N SER A 58 -10.77 1.29 6.80
CA SER A 58 -11.96 0.81 6.09
C SER A 58 -12.81 1.98 5.61
N VAL A 59 -13.11 2.01 4.32
CA VAL A 59 -14.01 2.99 3.70
C VAL A 59 -15.44 2.79 4.19
N GLU A 60 -15.86 1.54 4.41
CA GLU A 60 -17.15 1.20 5.00
C GLU A 60 -17.27 1.76 6.42
N GLU A 61 -16.23 1.60 7.25
CA GLU A 61 -16.22 2.17 8.60
C GLU A 61 -16.28 3.70 8.59
N ILE A 62 -15.51 4.35 7.70
CA ILE A 62 -15.55 5.81 7.51
C ILE A 62 -16.96 6.27 7.11
N GLY A 63 -17.62 5.54 6.21
CA GLY A 63 -18.96 5.85 5.71
C GLY A 63 -20.11 5.49 6.65
N SER A 64 -19.87 4.70 7.69
CA SER A 64 -20.93 4.11 8.54
C SER A 64 -21.85 5.11 9.26
N LYS A 65 -21.47 6.39 9.33
CA LYS A 65 -22.26 7.47 9.95
C LYS A 65 -22.92 8.42 8.94
N LEU A 66 -22.71 8.21 7.65
CA LEU A 66 -23.35 8.98 6.59
C LEU A 66 -24.84 8.61 6.48
N ALA A 67 -25.66 9.58 6.11
CA ALA A 67 -27.04 9.34 5.70
C ALA A 67 -27.11 8.63 4.34
N HIS A 68 -26.15 8.94 3.45
CA HIS A 68 -26.01 8.37 2.12
C HIS A 68 -24.61 7.74 1.95
N PRO A 69 -24.32 6.59 2.56
CA PRO A 69 -22.99 5.95 2.42
C PRO A 69 -22.72 5.41 1.01
N GLU A 70 -23.75 5.17 0.20
CA GLU A 70 -23.67 4.57 -1.14
C GLU A 70 -22.94 5.45 -2.17
N ARG A 71 -22.74 6.74 -1.87
CA ARG A 71 -21.97 7.70 -2.68
C ARG A 71 -20.55 7.97 -2.15
N LEU A 72 -20.12 7.25 -1.11
CA LEU A 72 -18.74 7.27 -0.63
C LEU A 72 -17.89 6.22 -1.36
N VAL A 73 -16.71 6.64 -1.81
CA VAL A 73 -15.68 5.78 -2.39
C VAL A 73 -14.34 5.99 -1.68
N GLY A 74 -13.48 4.98 -1.66
CA GLY A 74 -12.05 5.23 -1.46
C GLY A 74 -11.44 5.72 -2.76
N PHE A 75 -10.54 6.70 -2.65
CA PHE A 75 -9.89 7.36 -3.78
C PHE A 75 -8.42 7.60 -3.43
N HIS A 76 -7.69 6.49 -3.30
CA HIS A 76 -6.38 6.45 -2.67
C HIS A 76 -5.28 6.83 -3.67
N PHE A 77 -4.66 7.98 -3.44
CA PHE A 77 -3.50 8.45 -4.16
C PHE A 77 -2.19 7.95 -3.54
N PHE A 78 -1.15 7.85 -4.37
CA PHE A 78 0.20 7.50 -3.93
C PHE A 78 1.11 8.74 -3.90
N ASN A 79 1.93 8.87 -2.86
CA ASN A 79 2.87 9.98 -2.69
C ASN A 79 4.18 9.72 -3.48
N PRO A 80 4.71 10.68 -4.26
CA PRO A 80 4.16 12.01 -4.58
C PRO A 80 2.98 11.99 -5.55
N VAL A 81 1.87 12.64 -5.18
CA VAL A 81 0.61 12.65 -5.95
C VAL A 81 0.79 13.14 -7.38
N ALA A 82 1.68 14.12 -7.62
CA ALA A 82 1.94 14.63 -8.97
C ALA A 82 2.70 13.62 -9.87
N VAL A 83 3.43 12.68 -9.27
CA VAL A 83 4.34 11.76 -9.97
C VAL A 83 3.72 10.37 -10.10
N MET A 84 3.07 9.88 -9.05
CA MET A 84 2.59 8.50 -9.02
C MET A 84 1.35 8.33 -9.91
N PRO A 85 1.34 7.36 -10.84
CA PRO A 85 0.28 7.23 -11.84
C PRO A 85 -0.97 6.49 -11.36
N LEU A 86 -0.91 5.79 -10.23
CA LEU A 86 -2.00 4.95 -9.72
C LEU A 86 -2.99 5.73 -8.83
N ILE A 87 -4.26 5.35 -8.94
CA ILE A 87 -5.28 5.54 -7.89
C ILE A 87 -5.92 4.17 -7.62
N GLU A 88 -6.04 3.77 -6.36
CA GLU A 88 -6.93 2.67 -5.97
C GLU A 88 -8.32 3.24 -5.69
N ILE A 89 -9.32 2.84 -6.49
CA ILE A 89 -10.72 3.16 -6.24
C ILE A 89 -11.32 2.04 -5.42
N VAL A 90 -11.68 2.34 -4.17
CA VAL A 90 -12.14 1.34 -3.21
C VAL A 90 -13.66 1.37 -3.14
N LYS A 91 -14.30 0.22 -3.38
CA LYS A 91 -15.75 0.06 -3.23
C LYS A 91 -16.10 -0.61 -1.90
N THR A 92 -17.18 -0.14 -1.29
CA THR A 92 -17.84 -0.82 -0.17
C THR A 92 -19.00 -1.67 -0.70
N PRO A 93 -19.61 -2.56 0.11
CA PRO A 93 -20.78 -3.33 -0.30
C PRO A 93 -22.00 -2.49 -0.72
N VAL A 94 -22.08 -1.24 -0.25
CA VAL A 94 -23.22 -0.33 -0.54
C VAL A 94 -22.90 0.71 -1.60
N THR A 95 -21.64 0.85 -2.03
CA THR A 95 -21.24 1.85 -3.03
C THR A 95 -21.97 1.62 -4.35
N THR A 96 -22.59 2.67 -4.92
CA THR A 96 -23.30 2.59 -6.19
C THR A 96 -22.36 2.57 -7.40
N GLU A 97 -22.81 1.95 -8.50
CA GLU A 97 -22.12 1.98 -9.79
C GLU A 97 -21.95 3.42 -10.33
N SER A 98 -22.89 4.32 -10.03
CA SER A 98 -22.78 5.73 -10.42
C SER A 98 -21.61 6.43 -9.71
N ALA A 99 -21.44 6.18 -8.40
CA ALA A 99 -20.33 6.72 -7.63
C ALA A 99 -18.98 6.18 -8.13
N LEU A 100 -18.90 4.85 -8.38
CA LEU A 100 -17.70 4.24 -8.94
C LEU A 100 -17.37 4.78 -10.33
N SER A 101 -18.35 4.83 -11.24
CA SER A 101 -18.17 5.36 -12.59
C SER A 101 -17.67 6.81 -12.57
N THR A 102 -18.27 7.65 -11.71
CA THR A 102 -17.84 9.04 -11.53
C THR A 102 -16.40 9.12 -11.04
N ALA A 103 -16.03 8.31 -10.04
CA ALA A 103 -14.65 8.25 -9.54
C ALA A 103 -13.65 7.84 -10.65
N PHE A 104 -13.98 6.86 -11.50
CA PHE A 104 -13.14 6.47 -12.64
C PHE A 104 -12.99 7.61 -13.66
N VAL A 105 -14.07 8.32 -13.97
CA VAL A 105 -14.04 9.48 -14.88
C VAL A 105 -13.17 10.61 -14.31
N VAL A 106 -13.29 10.90 -13.00
CA VAL A 106 -12.46 11.89 -12.31
C VAL A 106 -10.99 11.47 -12.33
N ALA A 107 -10.66 10.23 -11.96
CA ALA A 107 -9.29 9.71 -12.01
C ALA A 107 -8.67 9.85 -13.40
N LYS A 108 -9.42 9.49 -14.45
CA LYS A 108 -8.99 9.67 -15.84
C LYS A 108 -8.79 11.14 -16.20
N GLY A 109 -9.69 12.03 -15.76
CA GLY A 109 -9.55 13.48 -15.96
C GLY A 109 -8.32 14.06 -15.29
N LEU A 110 -7.87 13.47 -14.17
CA LEU A 110 -6.61 13.81 -13.49
C LEU A 110 -5.37 13.19 -14.14
N GLY A 111 -5.52 12.44 -15.24
CA GLY A 111 -4.42 11.73 -15.92
C GLY A 111 -3.89 10.54 -15.12
N LYS A 112 -4.70 9.96 -14.24
CA LYS A 112 -4.35 8.79 -13.42
C LYS A 112 -4.94 7.51 -14.01
N ASN A 113 -4.28 6.39 -13.69
CA ASN A 113 -4.79 5.06 -13.95
C ASN A 113 -5.45 4.56 -12.67
N ALA A 114 -6.75 4.31 -12.75
CA ALA A 114 -7.51 3.80 -11.62
C ALA A 114 -7.67 2.28 -11.72
N VAL A 115 -7.56 1.60 -10.58
CA VAL A 115 -7.87 0.18 -10.42
C VAL A 115 -8.96 0.03 -9.37
N LEU A 116 -9.96 -0.81 -9.64
CA LEU A 116 -11.03 -1.10 -8.70
C LEU A 116 -10.53 -2.09 -7.65
N THR A 117 -10.81 -1.82 -6.39
CA THR A 117 -10.56 -2.77 -5.30
C THR A 117 -11.73 -2.78 -4.30
N ALA A 118 -11.93 -3.91 -3.62
CA ALA A 118 -12.85 -3.99 -2.49
C ALA A 118 -12.25 -3.31 -1.25
N ASP A 119 -13.11 -2.88 -0.33
CA ASP A 119 -12.69 -2.40 0.98
C ASP A 119 -12.09 -3.54 1.81
N ALA A 120 -10.76 -3.64 1.77
CA ALA A 120 -9.98 -4.64 2.48
C ALA A 120 -8.76 -3.96 3.15
N PRO A 121 -8.29 -4.47 4.31
CA PRO A 121 -7.14 -3.90 5.00
C PRO A 121 -5.91 -3.74 4.10
N GLY A 122 -5.47 -2.50 3.91
CA GLY A 122 -4.32 -2.14 3.07
C GLY A 122 -4.56 -2.22 1.55
N PHE A 123 -5.81 -2.39 1.11
CA PHE A 123 -6.21 -2.50 -0.30
C PHE A 123 -5.33 -3.51 -1.06
N VAL A 124 -4.71 -3.10 -2.17
CA VAL A 124 -3.79 -3.96 -2.93
C VAL A 124 -2.34 -3.64 -2.57
N VAL A 125 -1.92 -2.40 -2.82
CA VAL A 125 -0.49 -2.04 -2.77
C VAL A 125 0.05 -2.09 -1.35
N ASN A 126 -0.64 -1.48 -0.38
CA ASN A 126 -0.14 -1.42 1.00
C ASN A 126 -0.15 -2.81 1.65
N ARG A 127 -1.14 -3.64 1.34
CA ARG A 127 -1.21 -5.04 1.78
C ARG A 127 0.01 -5.85 1.33
N LEU A 128 0.40 -5.75 0.05
CA LEU A 128 1.54 -6.50 -0.48
C LEU A 128 2.88 -5.89 -0.07
N LEU A 129 3.00 -4.56 -0.01
CA LEU A 129 4.21 -3.90 0.52
C LEU A 129 4.44 -4.23 2.00
N ALA A 130 3.38 -4.34 2.80
CA ALA A 130 3.49 -4.76 4.17
C ALA A 130 4.05 -6.18 4.30
N LYS A 131 3.72 -7.09 3.37
CA LYS A 131 4.32 -8.44 3.33
C LYS A 131 5.84 -8.37 3.10
N VAL A 132 6.26 -7.57 2.13
CA VAL A 132 7.68 -7.37 1.79
C VAL A 132 8.45 -6.78 2.98
N MET A 133 7.93 -5.71 3.57
CA MET A 133 8.57 -5.03 4.71
C MET A 133 8.57 -5.89 5.97
N GLY A 134 7.51 -6.67 6.21
CA GLY A 134 7.39 -7.57 7.36
C GLY A 134 8.43 -8.70 7.32
N GLU A 135 8.65 -9.31 6.15
CA GLU A 135 9.71 -10.32 6.00
C GLU A 135 11.12 -9.72 6.14
N ALA A 136 11.35 -8.49 5.67
CA ALA A 136 12.61 -7.79 5.90
C ALA A 136 12.84 -7.49 7.39
N ALA A 137 11.80 -7.03 8.10
CA ALA A 137 11.84 -6.81 9.53
C ALA A 137 12.15 -8.12 10.28
N ARG A 138 11.45 -9.20 9.94
CA ARG A 138 11.66 -10.53 10.52
C ARG A 138 13.11 -10.98 10.37
N ALA A 139 13.70 -10.86 9.18
CA ALA A 139 15.09 -11.27 8.93
C ALA A 139 16.08 -10.51 9.83
N VAL A 140 15.87 -9.21 10.04
CA VAL A 140 16.70 -8.42 10.97
C VAL A 140 16.54 -8.90 12.41
N TYR A 141 15.32 -9.20 12.85
CA TYR A 141 15.08 -9.73 14.20
C TYR A 141 15.49 -11.20 14.35
N GLU A 142 15.75 -11.94 13.27
CA GLU A 142 16.40 -13.26 13.33
C GLU A 142 17.93 -13.13 13.49
N GLY A 143 18.48 -11.94 13.24
CA GLY A 143 19.90 -11.61 13.41
C GLY A 143 20.63 -11.28 12.10
N THR A 144 19.94 -11.25 10.96
CA THR A 144 20.57 -10.94 9.67
C THR A 144 20.93 -9.45 9.59
N PRO A 145 22.17 -9.10 9.19
CA PRO A 145 22.55 -7.70 9.01
C PRO A 145 21.67 -6.97 7.98
N VAL A 146 21.27 -5.73 8.27
CA VAL A 146 20.40 -4.92 7.40
C VAL A 146 20.91 -4.84 5.96
N ALA A 147 22.22 -4.66 5.76
CA ALA A 147 22.81 -4.61 4.41
C ALA A 147 22.64 -5.91 3.62
N ASP A 148 22.58 -7.06 4.30
CA ASP A 148 22.38 -8.35 3.66
C ASP A 148 20.90 -8.64 3.43
N VAL A 149 20.02 -8.16 4.32
CA VAL A 149 18.57 -8.14 4.08
C VAL A 149 18.25 -7.30 2.85
N GLU A 150 18.76 -6.06 2.75
CA GLU A 150 18.58 -5.20 1.58
C GLU A 150 18.97 -5.90 0.26
N LYS A 151 20.13 -6.57 0.24
CA LYS A 151 20.60 -7.32 -0.94
C LYS A 151 19.73 -8.53 -1.27
N ALA A 152 19.12 -9.18 -0.29
CA ALA A 152 18.30 -10.37 -0.49
C ALA A 152 17.07 -10.09 -1.38
N PHE A 153 16.57 -8.85 -1.39
CA PHE A 153 15.41 -8.44 -2.20
C PHE A 153 15.80 -7.97 -3.61
N ALA A 154 17.09 -7.83 -3.92
CA ALA A 154 17.55 -7.36 -5.23
C ALA A 154 16.97 -8.16 -6.43
N PRO A 155 16.79 -9.50 -6.33
CA PRO A 155 16.19 -10.28 -7.42
C PRO A 155 14.70 -10.02 -7.69
N LEU A 156 13.99 -9.25 -6.85
CA LEU A 156 12.64 -8.76 -7.14
C LEU A 156 12.66 -7.57 -8.12
N GLY A 157 13.82 -6.92 -8.31
CA GLY A 157 14.00 -5.80 -9.23
C GLY A 157 13.36 -4.48 -8.79
N LEU A 158 12.83 -4.40 -7.57
CA LEU A 158 12.23 -3.17 -7.02
C LEU A 158 13.24 -2.00 -7.03
N PRO A 159 12.79 -0.76 -7.23
CA PRO A 159 13.67 0.41 -7.36
C PRO A 159 14.43 0.73 -6.05
N MET A 160 13.86 0.32 -4.92
CA MET A 160 14.41 0.50 -3.59
C MET A 160 14.23 -0.81 -2.81
N GLY A 161 15.22 -1.17 -2.01
CA GLY A 161 15.06 -2.28 -1.08
C GLY A 161 14.21 -1.88 0.14
N PRO A 162 13.89 -2.83 1.02
CA PRO A 162 12.81 -2.69 1.99
C PRO A 162 13.02 -1.55 3.00
N PHE A 163 14.22 -1.41 3.61
CA PHE A 163 14.47 -0.33 4.57
C PHE A 163 14.73 1.00 3.88
N GLN A 164 15.26 0.99 2.65
CA GLN A 164 15.33 2.21 1.84
C GLN A 164 13.92 2.76 1.55
N LEU A 165 12.96 1.89 1.23
CA LEU A 165 11.56 2.26 1.01
C LEU A 165 10.89 2.73 2.31
N ILE A 166 11.08 2.02 3.42
CA ILE A 166 10.57 2.44 4.75
C ILE A 166 11.08 3.83 5.11
N ASP A 167 12.37 4.10 4.87
CA ASP A 167 12.97 5.39 5.21
C ASP A 167 12.47 6.54 4.33
N LEU A 168 12.12 6.27 3.06
CA LEU A 168 11.51 7.26 2.17
C LEU A 168 10.05 7.56 2.55
N VAL A 169 9.26 6.51 2.84
CA VAL A 169 7.83 6.63 3.20
C VAL A 169 7.67 7.22 4.60
N GLY A 170 8.60 6.88 5.50
CA GLY A 170 8.60 7.28 6.90
C GLY A 170 8.31 6.09 7.83
N TRP A 171 9.15 5.96 8.86
CA TRP A 171 9.09 4.86 9.81
C TRP A 171 7.78 4.81 10.61
N LYS A 172 7.16 5.95 10.92
CA LYS A 172 5.87 6.00 11.63
C LYS A 172 4.75 5.39 10.79
N VAL A 173 4.72 5.74 9.50
CA VAL A 173 3.74 5.20 8.54
C VAL A 173 3.95 3.69 8.37
N ALA A 174 5.19 3.26 8.16
CA ALA A 174 5.50 1.84 8.01
C ALA A 174 5.11 1.02 9.26
N ALA A 175 5.38 1.53 10.46
CA ALA A 175 4.99 0.86 11.71
C ALA A 175 3.46 0.75 11.84
N HIS A 176 2.73 1.82 11.54
CA HIS A 176 1.27 1.82 11.59
C HIS A 176 0.64 0.85 10.59
N VAL A 177 1.13 0.83 9.34
CA VAL A 177 0.66 -0.12 8.32
C VAL A 177 0.91 -1.56 8.77
N GLN A 178 2.07 -1.88 9.34
CA GLN A 178 2.34 -3.22 9.86
C GLN A 178 1.38 -3.62 10.98
N ASP A 179 1.08 -2.71 11.90
CA ASP A 179 0.11 -2.96 12.98
C ASP A 179 -1.30 -3.22 12.42
N THR A 180 -1.75 -2.42 11.45
CA THR A 180 -3.04 -2.64 10.77
C THR A 180 -3.09 -4.03 10.14
N MET A 181 -2.03 -4.44 9.44
CA MET A 181 -2.00 -5.72 8.75
C MET A 181 -1.90 -6.91 9.71
N VAL A 182 -1.14 -6.81 10.81
CA VAL A 182 -1.08 -7.85 11.84
C VAL A 182 -2.39 -7.93 12.64
N HIS A 183 -3.04 -6.80 12.88
CA HIS A 183 -4.35 -6.80 13.54
C HIS A 183 -5.40 -7.52 12.69
N ALA A 184 -5.44 -7.23 11.38
CA ALA A 184 -6.35 -7.89 10.46
C ALA A 184 -6.00 -9.36 10.20
N PHE A 185 -4.70 -9.67 10.07
CA PHE A 185 -4.21 -10.95 9.57
C PHE A 185 -3.00 -11.47 10.38
N PRO A 186 -3.20 -11.80 11.67
CA PRO A 186 -2.12 -12.07 12.62
C PRO A 186 -1.25 -13.27 12.26
N ASP A 187 -1.81 -14.26 11.56
CA ASP A 187 -1.10 -15.51 11.25
C ASP A 187 -0.15 -15.40 10.05
N ARG A 188 -0.28 -14.33 9.24
CA ARG A 188 0.43 -14.20 7.95
C ARG A 188 1.22 -12.90 7.77
N PHE A 189 1.13 -11.95 8.69
CA PHE A 189 1.94 -10.72 8.69
C PHE A 189 2.86 -10.65 9.91
N TYR A 190 3.95 -9.89 9.78
CA TYR A 190 4.94 -9.74 10.85
C TYR A 190 5.13 -8.27 11.20
N ALA A 191 4.85 -7.92 12.45
CA ALA A 191 5.15 -6.61 13.03
C ALA A 191 6.03 -6.77 14.27
N ASN A 192 6.79 -5.74 14.58
CA ASN A 192 7.60 -5.70 15.80
C ASN A 192 7.48 -4.31 16.43
N GLN A 193 7.15 -4.25 17.73
CA GLN A 193 6.95 -2.98 18.45
C GLN A 193 8.16 -2.05 18.39
N ASN A 194 9.36 -2.59 18.18
CA ASN A 194 10.56 -1.77 18.01
C ASN A 194 10.51 -0.87 16.76
N PHE A 195 9.68 -1.15 15.76
CA PHE A 195 9.49 -0.23 14.61
C PHE A 195 8.96 1.14 15.07
N HIS A 196 8.04 1.18 16.04
CA HIS A 196 7.58 2.43 16.65
C HIS A 196 8.70 3.16 17.37
N ARG A 197 9.57 2.42 18.07
CA ARG A 197 10.73 3.00 18.76
C ARG A 197 11.76 3.54 17.78
N LEU A 198 11.98 2.85 16.66
CA LEU A 198 12.85 3.32 15.56
C LEU A 198 12.26 4.59 14.94
N ALA A 199 10.94 4.68 14.82
CA ALA A 199 10.27 5.82 14.23
C ALA A 199 10.35 7.13 15.05
N GLU A 200 10.78 7.06 16.31
CA GLU A 200 11.07 8.23 17.14
C GLU A 200 12.53 8.70 17.02
N LEU A 201 13.38 7.98 16.28
CA LEU A 201 14.74 8.44 15.99
C LEU A 201 14.73 9.47 14.86
N PRO A 202 15.64 10.47 14.89
CA PRO A 202 15.81 11.41 13.79
C PRO A 202 16.32 10.73 12.51
N GLU A 203 17.17 9.71 12.66
CA GLU A 203 17.73 8.91 11.56
C GLU A 203 17.86 7.45 12.00
N VAL A 204 17.32 6.54 11.18
CA VAL A 204 17.28 5.09 11.51
C VAL A 204 18.30 4.29 10.72
N VAL A 205 18.53 4.65 9.46
CA VAL A 205 19.43 3.94 8.54
C VAL A 205 20.64 4.78 8.17
N ASP A 206 21.79 4.13 8.07
CA ASP A 206 22.98 4.69 7.43
C ASP A 206 22.88 4.47 5.91
N LYS A 207 23.20 5.50 5.12
CA LYS A 207 23.18 5.44 3.65
C LYS A 207 24.55 5.75 3.05
N ASP A 208 24.84 5.16 1.90
CA ASP A 208 26.01 5.52 1.09
C ASP A 208 25.78 6.83 0.29
N LYS A 209 26.79 7.26 -0.47
CA LYS A 209 26.71 8.47 -1.31
C LYS A 209 25.63 8.39 -2.40
N GLY A 210 25.18 7.20 -2.75
CA GLY A 210 24.11 6.95 -3.72
C GLY A 210 22.73 6.83 -3.06
N GLY A 211 22.62 7.01 -1.75
CA GLY A 211 21.37 6.90 -1.00
C GLY A 211 20.95 5.46 -0.69
N ARG A 212 21.81 4.46 -0.94
CA ARG A 212 21.50 3.06 -0.63
C ARG A 212 21.74 2.79 0.85
N VAL A 213 20.85 2.03 1.47
CA VAL A 213 20.98 1.66 2.89
C VAL A 213 22.15 0.69 3.08
N THR A 214 23.07 1.06 3.96
CA THR A 214 24.25 0.23 4.32
C THR A 214 24.14 -0.39 5.72
N GLY A 215 23.15 0.01 6.51
CA GLY A 215 22.97 -0.49 7.87
C GLY A 215 22.01 0.37 8.68
N PHE A 216 21.87 0.02 9.97
CA PHE A 216 21.22 0.88 10.95
C PHE A 216 22.23 1.81 11.61
N THR A 217 21.78 3.02 11.95
CA THR A 217 22.54 3.96 12.78
C THR A 217 22.84 3.35 14.15
N LYS A 218 23.84 3.87 14.87
CA LYS A 218 24.18 3.40 16.22
C LYS A 218 22.99 3.43 17.20
N ALA A 219 22.12 4.43 17.06
CA ALA A 219 20.92 4.55 17.89
C ALA A 219 19.90 3.45 17.56
N ALA A 220 19.65 3.20 16.28
CA ALA A 220 18.77 2.14 15.82
C ALA A 220 19.30 0.74 16.17
N GLN A 221 20.61 0.50 16.02
CA GLN A 221 21.26 -0.74 16.45
C GLN A 221 21.03 -1.04 17.93
N LYS A 222 21.06 -0.02 18.81
CA LYS A 222 20.80 -0.20 20.24
C LYS A 222 19.37 -0.69 20.51
N ILE A 223 18.39 -0.23 19.74
CA ILE A 223 16.99 -0.66 19.88
C ILE A 223 16.83 -2.11 19.42
N VAL A 224 17.48 -2.47 18.31
CA VAL A 224 17.31 -3.79 17.68
C VAL A 224 18.13 -4.88 18.36
N LYS A 225 19.33 -4.56 18.86
CA LYS A 225 20.28 -5.53 19.43
C LYS A 225 19.69 -6.37 20.57
N ASP A 226 18.86 -5.77 21.42
CA ASP A 226 18.29 -6.46 22.58
C ASP A 226 17.16 -7.42 22.20
N ALA A 227 16.62 -7.31 20.97
CA ALA A 227 15.53 -8.12 20.45
C ALA A 227 15.92 -9.02 19.28
N ALA A 228 17.15 -8.87 18.76
CA ALA A 228 17.64 -9.68 17.66
C ALA A 228 17.99 -11.09 18.14
N GLY A 229 17.53 -12.09 17.40
CA GLY A 229 17.90 -13.48 17.53
C GLY A 229 19.35 -13.75 17.13
N SER A 230 19.77 -14.99 17.34
CA SER A 230 21.13 -15.46 17.02
C SER A 230 21.18 -16.40 15.81
N THR A 231 20.09 -16.47 15.03
CA THR A 231 19.92 -17.42 13.93
C THR A 231 19.66 -16.66 12.62
N PRO A 232 20.67 -15.99 12.04
CA PRO A 232 20.48 -15.19 10.84
C PRO A 232 20.01 -16.05 9.66
N ALA A 233 18.98 -15.58 8.95
CA ALA A 233 18.53 -16.16 7.70
C ALA A 233 19.48 -15.78 6.55
N SER A 234 19.72 -16.73 5.64
CA SER A 234 20.47 -16.46 4.40
C SER A 234 19.64 -15.62 3.42
N ALA A 235 20.32 -14.96 2.47
CA ALA A 235 19.64 -14.19 1.43
C ALA A 235 18.63 -15.04 0.62
N ASP A 236 18.99 -16.28 0.28
CA ASP A 236 18.10 -17.19 -0.45
C ASP A 236 16.86 -17.59 0.38
N THR A 237 17.03 -17.76 1.69
CA THR A 237 15.90 -18.04 2.59
C THR A 237 14.96 -16.85 2.68
N ILE A 238 15.50 -15.63 2.83
CA ILE A 238 14.70 -14.40 2.89
C ILE A 238 13.94 -14.19 1.58
N LEU A 239 14.64 -14.29 0.45
CA LEU A 239 14.04 -14.15 -0.88
C LEU A 239 12.93 -15.16 -1.12
N ARG A 240 13.15 -16.43 -0.74
CA ARG A 240 12.13 -17.47 -0.86
C ARG A 240 10.89 -17.17 -0.02
N ARG A 241 11.07 -16.73 1.23
CA ARG A 241 9.93 -16.39 2.11
C ARG A 241 9.11 -15.24 1.57
N VAL A 242 9.74 -14.16 1.08
CA VAL A 242 8.98 -13.05 0.48
C VAL A 242 8.28 -13.47 -0.80
N GLN A 243 8.92 -14.28 -1.66
CA GLN A 243 8.28 -14.78 -2.88
C GLN A 243 7.07 -15.66 -2.56
N ASP A 244 7.23 -16.66 -1.70
CA ASP A 244 6.16 -17.59 -1.33
C ASP A 244 5.05 -16.84 -0.57
N GLY A 245 5.42 -15.90 0.30
CA GLY A 245 4.48 -15.05 1.04
C GLY A 245 3.69 -14.09 0.15
N LEU A 246 4.31 -13.49 -0.87
CA LEU A 246 3.61 -12.68 -1.87
C LEU A 246 2.66 -13.53 -2.70
N ALA A 247 3.10 -14.70 -3.19
CA ALA A 247 2.25 -15.58 -3.97
C ALA A 247 1.02 -16.03 -3.16
N GLN A 248 1.23 -16.41 -1.90
CA GLN A 248 0.14 -16.77 -1.00
C GLN A 248 -0.83 -15.61 -0.76
N GLU A 249 -0.32 -14.39 -0.56
CA GLU A 249 -1.16 -13.22 -0.28
C GLU A 249 -1.96 -12.79 -1.51
N ILE A 250 -1.34 -12.77 -2.68
CA ILE A 250 -2.00 -12.47 -3.97
C ILE A 250 -3.14 -13.48 -4.22
N LYS A 251 -2.88 -14.78 -4.01
CA LYS A 251 -3.93 -15.80 -4.14
C LYS A 251 -5.10 -15.57 -3.18
N LEU A 252 -4.81 -15.22 -1.93
CA LEU A 252 -5.85 -14.93 -0.94
C LEU A 252 -6.64 -13.67 -1.30
N MET A 253 -5.99 -12.64 -1.84
CA MET A 253 -6.68 -11.44 -2.32
C MET A 253 -7.65 -11.74 -3.47
N LEU A 254 -7.30 -12.65 -4.38
CA LEU A 254 -8.20 -13.12 -5.44
C LEU A 254 -9.37 -13.92 -4.87
N ASP A 255 -9.10 -14.84 -3.93
CA ASP A 255 -10.15 -15.66 -3.28
C ASP A 255 -11.13 -14.82 -2.44
N GLU A 256 -10.61 -13.78 -1.80
CA GLU A 256 -11.38 -12.81 -1.01
C GLU A 256 -12.14 -11.80 -1.92
N GLY A 257 -11.86 -11.78 -3.23
CA GLY A 257 -12.48 -10.84 -4.17
C GLY A 257 -12.03 -9.39 -4.01
N VAL A 258 -10.81 -9.17 -3.50
CA VAL A 258 -10.21 -7.83 -3.33
C VAL A 258 -10.07 -7.13 -4.66
N VAL A 259 -9.77 -7.88 -5.72
CA VAL A 259 -9.79 -7.46 -7.13
C VAL A 259 -10.37 -8.60 -7.97
N PRO A 260 -10.91 -8.33 -9.17
CA PRO A 260 -11.52 -9.38 -9.98
C PRO A 260 -10.47 -10.28 -10.66
N GLU A 261 -9.34 -9.74 -11.11
CA GLU A 261 -8.32 -10.48 -11.86
C GLU A 261 -6.92 -10.24 -11.30
N VAL A 262 -5.98 -11.15 -11.57
CA VAL A 262 -4.59 -11.03 -11.07
C VAL A 262 -3.84 -9.87 -11.72
N GLU A 263 -4.19 -9.53 -12.95
CA GLU A 263 -3.63 -8.40 -13.70
C GLU A 263 -3.90 -7.06 -13.03
N ASP A 264 -5.00 -6.93 -12.26
CA ASP A 264 -5.28 -5.73 -11.47
C ASP A 264 -4.25 -5.56 -10.35
N ILE A 265 -3.84 -6.66 -9.71
CA ILE A 265 -2.76 -6.67 -8.71
C ILE A 265 -1.45 -6.27 -9.35
N ASP A 266 -1.13 -6.85 -10.51
CA ASP A 266 0.11 -6.55 -11.22
C ASP A 266 0.17 -5.09 -11.67
N LEU A 267 -0.93 -4.56 -12.20
CA LEU A 267 -1.04 -3.15 -12.58
C LEU A 267 -0.86 -2.24 -11.37
N CYS A 268 -1.49 -2.55 -10.24
CA CYS A 268 -1.30 -1.84 -8.97
C CYS A 268 0.16 -1.85 -8.52
N LEU A 269 0.86 -2.99 -8.57
CA LEU A 269 2.26 -3.06 -8.14
C LEU A 269 3.21 -2.36 -9.10
N ILE A 270 2.97 -2.44 -10.41
CA ILE A 270 3.76 -1.73 -11.43
C ILE A 270 3.62 -0.21 -11.23
N LEU A 271 2.39 0.28 -11.07
CA LEU A 271 2.09 1.71 -11.04
C LEU A 271 2.24 2.35 -9.64
N GLY A 272 2.03 1.58 -8.57
CA GLY A 272 2.03 2.06 -7.18
C GLY A 272 3.30 1.69 -6.40
N ALA A 273 3.87 0.50 -6.63
CA ALA A 273 5.06 0.02 -5.93
C ALA A 273 6.33 0.03 -6.78
N GLY A 274 6.23 0.37 -8.07
CA GLY A 274 7.36 0.38 -9.00
C GLY A 274 7.87 -1.01 -9.35
N TRP A 275 7.00 -2.02 -9.35
CA TRP A 275 7.38 -3.36 -9.79
C TRP A 275 7.93 -3.33 -11.23
N PRO A 276 9.01 -4.07 -11.55
CA PRO A 276 9.62 -4.02 -12.88
C PRO A 276 8.62 -4.33 -14.00
N PHE A 277 8.39 -3.34 -14.86
CA PHE A 277 7.52 -3.49 -16.03
C PHE A 277 8.00 -4.64 -16.95
N ILE A 278 9.32 -4.81 -17.07
CA ILE A 278 9.93 -5.86 -17.90
C ILE A 278 9.60 -7.30 -17.42
N ASP A 279 9.18 -7.46 -16.16
CA ASP A 279 8.79 -8.75 -15.61
C ASP A 279 7.31 -9.10 -15.88
N GLY A 280 6.54 -8.15 -16.41
CA GLY A 280 5.12 -8.30 -16.73
C GLY A 280 4.18 -8.18 -15.52
N GLY A 281 4.71 -8.06 -14.31
CA GLY A 281 3.96 -8.07 -13.06
C GLY A 281 4.66 -8.88 -11.97
N ALA A 282 4.12 -8.86 -10.76
CA ALA A 282 4.56 -9.73 -9.68
C ALA A 282 4.09 -11.17 -9.93
N SER A 283 2.86 -11.37 -10.37
CA SER A 283 2.30 -12.70 -10.53
C SER A 283 3.01 -13.53 -11.63
N PRO A 284 3.38 -13.00 -12.82
CA PRO A 284 4.19 -13.74 -13.79
C PRO A 284 5.60 -14.03 -13.26
N TYR A 285 6.19 -13.10 -12.50
CA TYR A 285 7.49 -13.31 -11.87
C TYR A 285 7.43 -14.46 -10.87
N LEU A 286 6.42 -14.50 -10.01
CA LEU A 286 6.24 -15.52 -8.98
C LEU A 286 5.99 -16.90 -9.60
N ASP A 287 5.24 -16.98 -10.69
CA ASP A 287 5.10 -18.21 -11.48
C ASP A 287 6.47 -18.69 -11.99
N ARG A 288 7.26 -17.82 -12.62
CA ARG A 288 8.61 -18.16 -13.13
C ARG A 288 9.59 -18.61 -12.05
N LYS A 289 9.45 -18.12 -10.82
CA LYS A 289 10.27 -18.52 -9.67
C LYS A 289 9.75 -19.77 -8.95
N GLY A 290 8.66 -20.36 -9.45
CA GLY A 290 7.96 -21.48 -8.82
C GLY A 290 7.40 -21.16 -7.44
N ALA A 291 7.21 -19.87 -7.13
CA ALA A 291 6.70 -19.43 -5.83
C ALA A 291 5.21 -19.72 -5.71
N SER A 292 4.44 -19.51 -6.79
CA SER A 292 3.02 -19.84 -6.89
C SER A 292 2.77 -21.32 -6.62
N GLU A 293 3.51 -22.22 -7.28
CA GLU A 293 3.40 -23.66 -7.09
C GLU A 293 3.73 -24.08 -5.66
N ARG A 294 4.76 -23.48 -5.04
CA ARG A 294 5.11 -23.75 -3.64
C ARG A 294 4.06 -23.23 -2.66
N ALA A 295 3.44 -22.10 -2.97
CA ALA A 295 2.49 -21.44 -2.08
C ALA A 295 1.10 -22.12 -2.10
N PHE A 296 0.55 -22.36 -3.30
CA PHE A 296 -0.84 -22.85 -3.43
C PHE A 296 -1.01 -24.01 -4.42
N GLY A 297 0.08 -24.59 -4.94
CA GLY A 297 0.03 -25.81 -5.75
C GLY A 297 -0.37 -25.62 -7.22
N ASP A 298 -0.43 -24.37 -7.71
CA ASP A 298 -0.76 -24.03 -9.09
C ASP A 298 -0.04 -22.72 -9.51
N THR A 299 -0.25 -22.25 -10.74
CA THR A 299 0.25 -20.97 -11.27
C THR A 299 -0.89 -19.97 -11.47
N PHE A 300 -0.57 -18.67 -11.43
CA PHE A 300 -1.56 -17.62 -11.71
C PHE A 300 -2.01 -17.64 -13.19
N HIS A 301 -1.11 -18.03 -14.11
CA HIS A 301 -1.38 -17.99 -15.55
C HIS A 301 -1.37 -19.36 -16.22
N HIS A 302 -2.30 -19.55 -17.16
CA HIS A 302 -2.44 -20.76 -17.96
C HIS A 302 -2.56 -20.40 -19.46
N PRO A 303 -1.51 -20.58 -20.28
CA PRO A 303 -0.19 -21.12 -19.96
C PRO A 303 0.71 -20.12 -19.19
N VAL A 304 1.68 -20.65 -18.45
CA VAL A 304 2.67 -19.86 -17.71
C VAL A 304 3.44 -18.88 -18.62
N ILE A 305 3.52 -17.63 -18.19
CA ILE A 305 4.26 -16.57 -18.89
C ILE A 305 5.77 -16.70 -18.62
N ARG A 306 6.50 -17.30 -19.58
CA ARG A 306 7.93 -17.63 -19.44
C ARG A 306 8.89 -16.43 -19.57
N GLY A 307 8.43 -15.30 -20.10
CA GLY A 307 9.28 -14.12 -20.34
C GLY A 307 10.29 -14.32 -21.48
N ILE A 308 11.17 -13.33 -21.69
CA ILE A 308 12.21 -13.37 -22.74
C ILE A 308 13.44 -14.08 -22.18
N GLY A 309 13.48 -15.42 -22.26
CA GLY A 309 14.66 -16.19 -21.84
C GLY A 309 14.42 -17.62 -21.33
N GLY A 310 13.26 -18.22 -21.62
CA GLY A 310 12.95 -19.62 -21.34
C GLY A 310 12.83 -20.46 -22.60
#